data_AF-A0A843GJ11-F1
#
_entry.id   AF-A0A843GJ11-F1
#
_cell.length_a   1.000
_cell.length_b   1.000
_cell.length_c   1.000
_cell.angle_alpha   90.00
_cell.angle_beta   90.00
_cell.angle_gamma   90.00
#
_symmetry.space_group_name_H-M   'P 1'
#
loop_
_entity.id
_entity.type
_entity.pdbx_description
1 polymer ?
#
loop_
_entity_poly.entity_id
_entity_poly.type
_entity_poly.pdbx_seq_one_letter_code
_entity_poly.pdbx_strand_id
1 'polypeptide(L)'
;MSPDGLKISGQVDLLVRNGNDVSIFDYKTNKEIKKKSFFNATKKRNVMMKYPLNNIMDCNYWHYVLQLSTYAYMVQQINPELNIKELKLVHIDRSGKQTIYDLEYRKDDVERMIKHYAKQLKTKELLDLDKPFII
;
A
#
# COMPACT_ATOMS: atom_id res chain seq x y z
N MET A 1 -5.80 0.14 -20.15
CA MET A 1 -6.33 0.86 -18.97
C MET A 1 -6.76 -0.20 -17.97
N SER A 2 -6.54 -0.01 -16.66
CA SER A 2 -7.11 -0.91 -15.66
C SER A 2 -8.65 -0.89 -15.78
N PRO A 3 -9.35 -2.03 -15.58
CA PRO A 3 -10.81 -2.10 -15.72
C PRO A 3 -11.57 -1.04 -14.90
N ASP A 4 -10.97 -0.58 -13.79
CA ASP A 4 -11.60 0.33 -12.83
C ASP A 4 -11.38 1.83 -13.11
N GLY A 5 -10.65 2.19 -14.18
CA GLY A 5 -10.33 3.59 -14.49
C GLY A 5 -9.37 4.26 -13.49
N LEU A 6 -8.76 3.48 -12.59
CA LEU A 6 -7.78 3.97 -11.64
C LEU A 6 -6.43 4.28 -12.31
N LYS A 7 -6.02 5.54 -12.22
CA LYS A 7 -4.70 6.03 -12.65
C LYS A 7 -3.65 5.82 -11.54
N ILE A 8 -3.45 4.57 -11.13
CA ILE A 8 -2.40 4.20 -10.18
C ILE A 8 -1.32 3.43 -10.94
N SER A 9 -0.07 3.84 -10.75
CA SER A 9 1.12 3.15 -11.24
C SER A 9 2.19 3.12 -10.13
N GLY A 10 3.11 2.18 -10.23
CA GLY A 10 4.26 2.09 -9.36
C GLY A 10 5.27 1.08 -9.91
N GLN A 11 6.41 0.97 -9.24
CA GLN A 11 7.52 0.12 -9.65
C GLN A 11 7.90 -0.80 -8.50
N VAL A 12 7.88 -2.10 -8.78
CA VAL A 12 8.36 -3.12 -7.86
C VAL A 12 9.88 -3.27 -7.99
N ASP A 13 10.59 -3.47 -6.89
CA ASP A 13 12.05 -3.71 -6.91
C ASP A 13 12.35 -5.10 -7.50
N LEU A 14 11.73 -6.14 -6.95
CA LEU A 14 11.91 -7.52 -7.41
C LEU A 14 10.59 -8.30 -7.31
N LEU A 15 10.20 -8.89 -8.44
CA LEU A 15 9.11 -9.85 -8.53
C LEU A 15 9.67 -11.19 -9.02
N VAL A 16 9.48 -12.23 -8.24
CA VAL A 16 9.87 -13.60 -8.59
C VAL A 16 8.61 -14.39 -8.87
N ARG A 17 8.56 -15.05 -10.03
CA ARG A 17 7.45 -15.92 -10.43
C ARG A 17 7.95 -17.35 -10.65
N ASN A 18 7.30 -18.31 -9.99
CA ASN A 18 7.51 -19.74 -10.21
C ASN A 18 6.15 -20.40 -10.51
N GLY A 19 5.88 -20.66 -11.79
CA GLY A 19 4.54 -21.09 -12.22
C GLY A 19 3.48 -20.02 -11.91
N ASN A 20 2.49 -20.36 -11.09
CA ASN A 20 1.45 -19.42 -10.63
C ASN A 20 1.82 -18.71 -9.33
N ASP A 21 2.89 -19.12 -8.67
CA ASP A 21 3.32 -18.53 -7.42
C ASP A 21 4.15 -17.27 -7.67
N VAL A 22 3.80 -16.18 -6.98
CA VAL A 22 4.47 -14.89 -7.07
C VAL A 22 4.94 -14.45 -5.69
N SER A 23 6.21 -14.08 -5.62
CA SER A 23 6.82 -13.44 -4.45
C SER A 23 7.33 -12.06 -4.81
N ILE A 24 7.06 -11.07 -3.96
CA ILE A 24 7.45 -9.67 -4.15
C ILE A 24 8.39 -9.26 -3.03
N PHE A 25 9.50 -8.64 -3.41
CA PHE A 25 10.52 -8.15 -2.50
C PHE A 25 10.72 -6.65 -2.70
N ASP A 26 10.89 -5.93 -1.59
CA ASP A 26 11.24 -4.50 -1.56
C ASP A 26 12.50 -4.32 -0.71
N TYR A 27 13.45 -3.53 -1.21
CA TYR A 27 14.73 -3.31 -0.55
C TYR A 27 14.75 -1.94 0.11
N LYS A 28 14.96 -1.92 1.43
CA LYS A 28 15.04 -0.69 2.20
C LYS A 28 16.37 -0.55 2.93
N THR A 29 17.05 0.56 2.71
CA THR A 29 18.30 0.90 3.39
C THR A 29 18.11 2.01 4.41
N ASN A 30 18.91 1.98 5.48
CA ASN A 30 19.16 3.09 6.43
C ASN A 30 17.99 3.59 7.28
N LYS A 31 16.74 3.29 6.94
CA LYS A 31 15.54 3.81 7.62
C LYS A 31 15.02 2.81 8.64
N GLU A 32 15.04 3.20 9.92
CA GLU A 32 14.48 2.41 11.03
C GLU A 32 13.05 1.94 10.73
N ILE A 33 12.75 0.65 10.97
CA ILE A 33 11.42 0.07 10.81
C ILE A 33 10.63 0.19 12.11
N LYS A 34 9.68 1.14 12.15
CA LYS A 34 8.79 1.39 13.28
C LYS A 34 7.50 0.61 13.11
N LYS A 35 7.25 -0.34 14.01
CA LYS A 35 6.02 -1.16 14.05
C LYS A 35 4.87 -0.54 14.84
N LYS A 36 5.13 0.53 15.58
CA LYS A 36 4.12 1.32 16.30
C LYS A 36 4.13 2.76 15.81
N SER A 37 2.96 3.35 15.71
CA SER A 37 2.84 4.78 15.41
C SER A 37 3.10 5.63 16.64
N PHE A 38 3.11 6.95 16.46
CA PHE A 38 3.22 7.88 17.56
C PHE A 38 2.05 7.71 18.55
N PHE A 39 2.34 7.64 19.84
CA PHE A 39 1.32 7.60 20.89
C PHE A 39 0.94 9.02 21.31
N ASN A 40 -0.31 9.40 21.09
CA ASN A 40 -0.83 10.68 21.55
C ASN A 40 -1.26 10.56 23.03
N ALA A 41 -0.46 11.13 23.93
CA ALA A 41 -0.69 11.09 25.37
C ALA A 41 -2.02 11.77 25.78
N THR A 42 -2.37 12.90 25.17
CA THR A 42 -3.61 13.63 25.45
C THR A 42 -4.85 12.81 25.11
N LYS A 43 -4.85 12.15 23.94
CA LYS A 43 -5.96 11.31 23.46
C LYS A 43 -5.85 9.85 23.92
N LYS A 44 -4.80 9.51 24.69
CA LYS A 44 -4.46 8.17 25.17
C LYS A 44 -4.55 7.08 24.09
N ARG A 45 -4.12 7.38 22.87
CA ARG A 45 -4.20 6.44 21.74
C ARG A 45 -3.09 6.64 20.72
N ASN A 46 -2.76 5.56 20.00
CA ASN A 46 -1.84 5.60 18.86
C ASN A 46 -2.46 6.35 17.68
N VAL A 47 -1.62 7.00 16.87
CA VAL A 47 -2.03 7.64 15.61
C VAL A 47 -2.38 6.55 14.61
N MET A 48 -3.56 6.68 13.97
CA MET A 48 -4.06 5.74 12.98
C MET A 48 -4.01 6.39 11.59
N MET A 49 -3.98 5.58 10.54
CA MET A 49 -4.07 6.07 9.16
C MET A 49 -5.40 6.80 8.91
N LYS A 50 -5.46 7.55 7.81
CA LYS A 50 -6.70 8.19 7.37
C LYS A 50 -7.72 7.14 6.94
N TYR A 51 -9.01 7.49 7.04
CA TYR A 51 -10.08 6.70 6.43
C TYR A 51 -9.77 6.44 4.94
N PRO A 52 -9.97 5.21 4.40
CA PRO A 52 -10.70 4.08 4.98
C PRO A 52 -9.83 3.08 5.78
N LEU A 53 -8.57 3.44 6.06
CA LEU A 53 -7.57 2.56 6.68
C LEU A 53 -7.35 2.87 8.16
N ASN A 54 -8.25 3.60 8.81
CA ASN A 54 -8.13 4.05 10.18
C ASN A 54 -8.15 2.93 11.23
N ASN A 55 -8.27 1.67 10.82
CA ASN A 55 -8.01 0.48 11.61
C ASN A 55 -6.51 0.13 11.72
N ILE A 56 -5.64 0.77 10.94
CA ILE A 56 -4.19 0.50 10.87
C ILE A 56 -3.41 1.66 11.52
N MET A 57 -2.36 1.33 12.28
CA MET A 57 -1.48 2.34 12.86
C MET A 57 -0.68 3.08 11.77
N ASP A 58 -0.53 4.39 11.93
CA ASP A 58 0.25 5.21 11.01
C ASP A 58 1.75 5.12 11.31
N CYS A 59 2.39 4.04 10.85
CA CYS A 59 3.84 3.84 10.94
C CYS A 59 4.40 3.24 9.66
N ASN A 60 5.70 3.39 9.44
CA ASN A 60 6.32 3.01 8.18
C ASN A 60 6.28 1.51 7.90
N TYR A 61 6.27 0.64 8.92
CA TYR A 61 6.04 -0.80 8.70
C TYR A 61 4.73 -1.03 7.95
N TRP A 62 3.63 -0.45 8.43
CA TRP A 62 2.34 -0.58 7.77
C TRP A 62 2.26 0.11 6.40
N HIS A 63 3.07 1.16 6.19
CA HIS A 63 3.20 1.78 4.87
C HIS A 63 3.80 0.79 3.88
N TYR A 64 4.87 0.08 4.25
CA TYR A 64 5.48 -0.96 3.40
C TYR A 64 4.53 -2.14 3.16
N VAL A 65 3.83 -2.60 4.20
CA VAL A 65 2.81 -3.66 4.06
C VAL A 65 1.78 -3.30 2.99
N LEU A 66 1.22 -2.08 3.05
CA LEU A 66 0.22 -1.63 2.07
C LEU A 66 0.81 -1.40 0.68
N GLN A 67 2.06 -0.94 0.57
CA GLN A 67 2.74 -0.80 -0.72
C GLN A 67 2.89 -2.15 -1.42
N LEU A 68 3.49 -3.15 -0.75
CA LEU A 68 3.65 -4.48 -1.34
C LEU A 68 2.30 -5.16 -1.59
N SER A 69 1.32 -4.99 -0.69
CA SER A 69 -0.05 -5.47 -0.90
C SER A 69 -0.69 -4.84 -2.14
N THR A 70 -0.43 -3.56 -2.41
CA THR A 70 -0.95 -2.88 -3.60
C THR A 70 -0.31 -3.44 -4.86
N TYR A 71 1.00 -3.70 -4.86
CA TYR A 71 1.67 -4.37 -5.98
C TYR A 71 1.13 -5.78 -6.21
N ALA A 72 0.96 -6.56 -5.15
CA ALA A 72 0.39 -7.90 -5.22
C ALA A 72 -1.03 -7.89 -5.81
N TYR A 73 -1.85 -6.94 -5.38
CA TYR A 73 -3.19 -6.72 -5.93
C TYR A 73 -3.13 -6.39 -7.43
N MET A 74 -2.29 -5.44 -7.83
CA MET A 74 -2.13 -5.08 -9.26
C MET A 74 -1.69 -6.26 -10.11
N VAL A 75 -0.80 -7.12 -9.61
CA VAL A 75 -0.38 -8.35 -10.29
C VAL A 75 -1.55 -9.31 -10.46
N GLN A 76 -2.36 -9.52 -9.42
CA GLN A 76 -3.57 -10.35 -9.51
C GLN A 76 -4.64 -9.76 -10.43
N GLN A 77 -4.74 -8.43 -10.56
CA GLN A 77 -5.64 -7.80 -11.54
C GLN A 77 -5.22 -8.07 -12.99
N ILE A 78 -3.93 -8.28 -13.24
CA ILE A 78 -3.43 -8.65 -14.57
C ILE A 78 -3.68 -10.13 -14.85
N ASN A 79 -3.45 -11.00 -13.87
CA ASN A 79 -3.76 -12.42 -13.95
C ASN A 79 -4.31 -12.95 -12.61
N PRO A 80 -5.63 -13.18 -12.53
CA PRO A 80 -6.29 -13.66 -11.32
C PRO A 80 -5.86 -15.07 -10.86
N GLU A 81 -5.25 -15.88 -11.73
CA GLU A 81 -4.77 -17.22 -11.39
C GLU A 81 -3.45 -17.22 -10.61
N LEU A 82 -2.83 -16.04 -10.44
CA LEU A 82 -1.58 -15.90 -9.69
C LEU A 82 -1.84 -15.95 -8.18
N ASN A 83 -1.04 -16.79 -7.51
CA ASN A 83 -1.01 -16.96 -6.08
C ASN A 83 0.10 -16.10 -5.47
N ILE A 84 -0.27 -15.13 -4.64
CA ILE A 84 0.70 -14.33 -3.90
C ILE A 84 1.23 -15.17 -2.73
N LYS A 85 2.47 -15.64 -2.84
CA LYS A 85 3.12 -16.50 -1.84
C LYS A 85 3.82 -15.70 -0.76
N GLU A 86 4.67 -14.74 -1.14
CA GLU A 86 5.49 -14.01 -0.19
C GLU A 86 5.52 -12.52 -0.54
N LEU A 87 5.36 -11.68 0.49
CA LEU A 87 5.69 -10.27 0.43
C LEU A 87 6.78 -10.02 1.46
N LYS A 88 7.98 -9.62 1.01
CA LYS A 88 9.15 -9.53 1.89
C LYS A 88 9.79 -8.15 1.80
N LEU A 89 9.99 -7.53 2.96
CA LEU A 89 10.78 -6.32 3.07
C LEU A 89 12.20 -6.72 3.51
N VAL A 90 13.17 -6.53 2.62
CA VAL A 90 14.59 -6.75 2.90
C VAL A 90 15.19 -5.44 3.39
N HIS A 91 15.37 -5.33 4.71
CA HIS A 91 15.91 -4.12 5.34
C HIS A 91 17.39 -4.27 5.68
N ILE A 92 18.22 -3.37 5.16
CA ILE A 92 19.64 -3.28 5.46
C ILE A 92 19.86 -2.01 6.29
N ASP A 93 20.25 -2.19 7.56
CA ASP A 93 20.49 -1.05 8.45
C ASP A 93 21.86 -0.40 8.20
N ARG A 94 22.14 0.68 8.95
CA ARG A 94 23.41 1.42 8.83
C ARG A 94 24.65 0.59 9.19
N SER A 95 24.50 -0.50 9.95
CA SER A 95 25.58 -1.43 10.27
C SER A 95 25.81 -2.48 9.18
N GLY A 96 25.00 -2.46 8.11
CA GLY A 96 25.00 -3.47 7.06
C GLY A 96 24.23 -4.74 7.45
N LYS A 97 23.59 -4.78 8.63
CA LYS A 97 22.82 -5.94 9.06
C LYS A 97 21.54 -6.03 8.24
N GLN A 98 21.36 -7.17 7.59
CA GLN A 98 20.13 -7.50 6.87
C GLN A 98 19.11 -8.12 7.82
N THR A 99 17.88 -7.60 7.77
CA THR A 99 16.69 -8.17 8.42
C THR A 99 15.60 -8.32 7.38
N ILE A 100 15.02 -9.52 7.28
CA ILE A 100 13.90 -9.80 6.38
C ILE A 100 12.63 -9.76 7.21
N TYR A 101 11.64 -8.99 6.76
CA TYR A 101 10.31 -8.96 7.34
C TYR A 101 9.33 -9.60 6.38
N ASP A 102 8.67 -10.67 6.82
CA ASP A 102 7.49 -11.19 6.14
C ASP A 102 6.32 -10.23 6.38
N LEU A 103 5.73 -9.78 5.29
CA LEU A 103 4.63 -8.84 5.26
C LEU A 103 3.34 -9.58 4.91
N GLU A 104 2.27 -9.29 5.63
CA GLU A 104 0.97 -9.85 5.31
C GLU A 104 0.37 -9.20 4.06
N TYR A 105 -0.30 -10.01 3.24
CA TYR A 105 -1.03 -9.47 2.09
C TYR A 105 -2.40 -8.95 2.55
N ARG A 106 -2.50 -7.63 2.73
CA ARG A 106 -3.73 -6.95 3.16
C ARG A 106 -4.63 -6.60 1.97
N LYS A 107 -5.09 -7.61 1.24
CA LYS A 107 -5.92 -7.44 0.03
C LYS A 107 -7.17 -6.58 0.29
N ASP A 108 -7.94 -6.90 1.33
CA ASP A 108 -9.18 -6.19 1.67
C ASP A 108 -8.96 -4.71 1.96
N ASP A 109 -7.84 -4.36 2.60
CA ASP A 109 -7.47 -2.97 2.86
C ASP A 109 -7.12 -2.22 1.57
N VAL A 110 -6.39 -2.88 0.67
CA VAL A 110 -6.08 -2.34 -0.65
C VAL A 110 -7.35 -2.10 -1.44
N GLU A 111 -8.27 -3.06 -1.48
CA GLU A 111 -9.56 -2.90 -2.16
C GLU A 111 -10.38 -1.74 -1.57
N ARG A 112 -10.46 -1.64 -0.24
CA ARG A 112 -11.12 -0.51 0.44
C ARG A 112 -10.47 0.83 0.08
N MET A 113 -9.14 0.89 0.10
CA MET A 113 -8.37 2.09 -0.25
C MET A 113 -8.61 2.51 -1.71
N ILE A 114 -8.50 1.57 -2.65
CA ILE A 114 -8.71 1.78 -4.08
C ILE A 114 -10.14 2.26 -4.36
N LYS A 115 -11.14 1.59 -3.78
CA LYS A 115 -12.56 1.96 -3.91
C LYS A 115 -12.83 3.36 -3.37
N HIS A 116 -12.24 3.69 -2.22
CA HIS A 116 -12.37 5.03 -1.64
C HIS A 116 -11.75 6.10 -2.54
N TYR A 117 -10.54 5.87 -3.04
CA TYR A 117 -9.85 6.80 -3.94
C TYR A 117 -10.63 7.00 -5.26
N ALA A 118 -11.14 5.93 -5.87
CA ALA A 118 -11.97 6.02 -7.06
C ALA A 118 -13.24 6.87 -6.83
N LYS A 119 -13.89 6.73 -5.66
CA LYS A 119 -15.04 7.56 -5.28
C LYS A 119 -14.65 9.03 -5.14
N GLN A 120 -13.49 9.32 -4.56
CA GLN A 120 -12.99 10.69 -4.43
C GLN A 120 -12.71 11.33 -5.80
N LEU A 121 -12.12 10.60 -6.74
CA LEU A 121 -11.89 11.08 -8.10
C LEU A 121 -13.21 11.45 -8.79
N LYS A 122 -14.21 10.58 -8.75
CA LYS A 122 -15.54 10.87 -9.32
C LYS A 122 -16.20 12.08 -8.68
N THR A 123 -16.11 12.20 -7.36
CA THR A 123 -16.67 13.34 -6.63
C THR A 123 -15.98 14.64 -7.04
N LYS A 124 -14.65 14.61 -7.19
CA LYS A 124 -13.88 15.77 -7.63
C LYS A 124 -14.22 16.16 -9.07
N GLU A 125 -14.33 15.20 -9.98
CA GLU A 125 -14.74 15.45 -11.38
C GLU A 125 -16.13 16.10 -11.45
N LEU A 126 -17.09 15.63 -10.66
CA LEU A 126 -18.43 16.23 -10.57
C LEU A 126 -18.38 17.66 -10.01
N LEU A 127 -17.62 17.88 -8.93
CA LEU A 127 -17.45 19.22 -8.36
C LEU A 127 -16.73 20.19 -9.30
N ASP A 128 -15.80 19.69 -10.12
CA ASP A 128 -15.09 20.51 -11.12
C ASP A 128 -16.02 20.92 -12.28
N LEU A 129 -17.04 20.11 -12.60
CA LEU A 129 -18.09 20.46 -13.58
C LEU A 129 -19.07 21.53 -13.04
N ASP A 130 -19.34 21.53 -11.73
CA ASP A 130 -20.26 22.47 -11.08
C ASP A 130 -19.61 23.83 -10.72
N LYS A 131 -18.32 24.03 -11.00
CA LYS A 131 -17.65 25.31 -10.71
C LYS A 131 -18.18 26.41 -11.63
N PRO A 132 -18.66 27.54 -11.08
CA PRO A 132 -19.10 28.66 -11.91
C PRO A 132 -17.93 29.16 -12.77
N PHE A 133 -18.20 29.38 -14.05
CA PHE A 133 -17.26 30.07 -14.93
C PHE A 133 -17.12 31.50 -14.42
N ILE A 134 -15.99 31.82 -13.81
CA ILE A 134 -15.60 33.19 -13.54
C ILE A 134 -15.01 33.72 -14.86
N ILE A 135 -15.79 34.60 -15.51
CA ILE A 135 -15.39 35.36 -16.71
C ILE A 135 -14.69 36.64 -16.25
#